data_AF-A0A316QBS9-F1
#
_entry.id   AF-A0A316QBS9-F1
#
_cell.length_a   1.000
_cell.length_b   1.000
_cell.length_c   1.000
_cell.angle_alpha   90.00
_cell.angle_beta   90.00
_cell.angle_gamma   90.00
#
_symmetry.space_group_name_H-M   'P 1'
#
loop_
_entity.id
_entity.type
_entity.pdbx_description
1 polymer ?
#
loop_
_entity_poly.entity_id
_entity_poly.type
_entity_poly.pdbx_seq_one_letter_code
_entity_poly.pdbx_strand_id
1 'polypeptide(L)' 'MTQMKERAVALIERIPDDNMFYVLNILENIEEMSSNKSDDKKQAMEALQNILKFSGRLPADFDADKELEEAREKKYGSIG' A
#
# COMPACT_ATOMS: atom_id res chain seq x y z
N MET A 1 27.59 -10.55 -9.10
CA MET A 1 27.10 -11.07 -7.81
C MET A 1 27.99 -10.53 -6.69
N THR A 2 27.54 -10.56 -5.43
CA THR A 2 28.40 -10.24 -4.27
C THR A 2 28.91 -11.54 -3.63
N GLN A 3 30.07 -11.50 -2.94
CA GLN A 3 30.63 -12.67 -2.24
C GLN A 3 29.64 -13.31 -1.26
N MET A 4 28.79 -12.49 -0.62
CA MET A 4 27.73 -12.98 0.27
C MET A 4 26.63 -13.73 -0.48
N LYS A 5 26.23 -13.26 -1.68
CA LYS A 5 25.23 -13.94 -2.51
C LYS A 5 25.76 -15.28 -3.04
N GLU A 6 27.02 -15.34 -3.45
CA GLU A 6 27.64 -16.59 -3.91
C GLU A 6 27.72 -17.65 -2.80
N ARG A 7 28.08 -17.22 -1.57
CA ARG A 7 28.04 -18.11 -0.40
C ARG A 7 26.64 -18.61 -0.07
N ALA A 8 25.62 -17.76 -0.20
CA ALA A 8 24.23 -18.16 0.04
C ALA A 8 23.75 -19.21 -0.97
N VAL A 9 24.04 -19.02 -2.27
CA VAL A 9 23.69 -19.99 -3.32
C VAL A 9 24.35 -21.34 -3.07
N ALA A 10 25.65 -21.36 -2.76
CA ALA A 10 26.37 -22.60 -2.48
C ALA A 10 25.87 -23.35 -1.23
N LEU A 11 25.26 -22.65 -0.26
CA LEU A 11 24.61 -23.29 0.88
C LEU A 11 23.26 -23.88 0.50
N ILE A 12 22.46 -23.15 -0.29
CA ILE A 12 21.14 -23.60 -0.76
C ILE A 12 21.27 -24.85 -1.63
N GLU A 13 22.25 -24.90 -2.54
CA GLU A 13 22.49 -26.07 -3.41
C GLU A 13 22.83 -27.36 -2.65
N ARG A 14 23.27 -27.25 -1.39
CA ARG A 14 23.59 -28.42 -0.55
C ARG A 14 22.40 -28.89 0.30
N ILE A 15 21.31 -28.14 0.32
CA ILE A 15 20.10 -28.48 1.08
C ILE A 15 19.30 -29.51 0.27
N PRO A 16 18.83 -30.60 0.89
CA PRO A 16 17.95 -31.55 0.22
C PRO A 16 16.63 -30.89 -0.21
N ASP A 17 16.09 -31.29 -1.37
CA ASP A 17 14.83 -30.77 -1.90
C ASP A 17 13.67 -30.86 -0.91
N ASP A 18 13.59 -31.93 -0.11
CA ASP A 18 12.58 -32.11 0.94
C ASP A 18 12.56 -30.96 1.96
N ASN A 19 13.72 -30.31 2.16
CA ASN A 19 13.89 -29.19 3.08
C ASN A 19 13.78 -27.82 2.39
N MET A 20 13.74 -27.77 1.05
CA MET A 20 13.70 -26.52 0.30
C MET A 20 12.41 -25.73 0.53
N PHE A 21 11.31 -26.40 0.88
CA PHE A 21 10.07 -25.72 1.28
C PHE A 21 10.28 -24.76 2.46
N TYR A 22 11.09 -25.14 3.46
CA TYR A 22 11.38 -24.26 4.61
C TYR A 22 12.27 -23.08 4.21
N VAL A 23 13.23 -23.32 3.32
CA VAL A 23 14.13 -22.28 2.80
C VAL A 23 13.34 -21.24 2.01
N LEU A 24 12.43 -21.67 1.14
CA LEU A 24 11.55 -20.79 0.36
C LEU A 24 10.70 -19.91 1.28
N ASN A 25 10.04 -20.51 2.28
CA ASN A 25 9.23 -19.75 3.24
C ASN A 25 10.03 -18.64 3.94
N ILE A 26 11.27 -18.93 4.37
CA ILE A 26 12.11 -17.92 5.05
C ILE A 26 12.51 -16.80 4.08
N LEU A 27 12.92 -17.16 2.85
CA LEU A 27 13.34 -16.18 1.86
C LEU A 27 12.18 -15.27 1.40
N GLU A 28 10.99 -15.84 1.18
CA GLU A 28 9.77 -15.09 0.85
C GLU A 28 9.37 -14.16 1.99
N ASN A 29 9.44 -14.60 3.24
CA ASN A 29 9.18 -13.73 4.40
C ASN A 29 10.17 -12.57 4.49
N ILE A 30 11.46 -12.82 4.22
CA ILE A 30 12.48 -11.76 4.22
C ILE A 30 12.25 -10.77 3.07
N GLU A 31 11.87 -11.26 1.89
CA GLU A 31 11.48 -10.42 0.76
C GLU A 31 10.25 -9.58 1.10
N GLU A 32 9.23 -10.17 1.71
CA GLU A 32 8.03 -9.45 2.14
C GLU A 32 8.34 -8.38 3.19
N MET A 33 9.22 -8.67 4.15
CA MET A 33 9.70 -7.69 5.15
C MET A 33 10.57 -6.58 4.54
N SER A 34 11.35 -6.89 3.50
CA SER A 34 12.24 -5.92 2.84
C SER A 34 11.51 -5.09 1.78
N SER A 35 10.44 -5.64 1.20
CA SER A 35 9.53 -4.88 0.36
C SER A 35 8.70 -3.99 1.28
N ASN A 36 8.86 -2.67 1.18
CA ASN A 36 8.15 -1.65 1.96
C ASN A 36 6.62 -1.64 1.76
N LYS A 37 5.98 -2.77 1.47
CA LYS A 37 4.52 -2.95 1.44
C LYS A 37 3.87 -2.54 2.77
N SER A 38 4.62 -2.54 3.88
CA SER A 38 4.16 -1.99 5.16
C SER A 38 3.94 -0.47 5.11
N ASP A 39 4.75 0.27 4.36
CA ASP A 39 4.63 1.72 4.23
C ASP A 39 3.50 2.10 3.28
N ASP A 40 3.36 1.37 2.17
CA ASP A 40 2.21 1.52 1.26
C ASP A 40 0.89 1.19 1.97
N LYS A 41 0.88 0.13 2.79
CA LYS A 41 -0.28 -0.24 3.60
C LYS A 41 -0.57 0.79 4.69
N LYS A 42 0.45 1.36 5.34
CA LYS A 42 0.28 2.45 6.30
C LYS A 42 -0.27 3.71 5.62
N GLN A 43 0.27 4.12 4.49
CA GLN A 43 -0.23 5.25 3.71
C GLN A 43 -1.68 5.03 3.27
N ALA A 44 -2.01 3.84 2.78
CA ALA A 44 -3.39 3.50 2.42
C ALA A 44 -4.33 3.52 3.62
N MET A 45 -3.89 3.02 4.78
CA MET A 45 -4.67 3.06 6.03
C MET A 45 -4.84 4.49 6.58
N GLU A 46 -3.82 5.35 6.48
CA GLU A 46 -3.91 6.76 6.86
C GLU A 46 -4.82 7.54 5.91
N ALA A 47 -4.71 7.31 4.60
CA ALA A 47 -5.62 7.90 3.61
C ALA A 47 -7.07 7.48 3.87
N LEU A 48 -7.30 6.20 4.14
CA LEU A 48 -8.62 5.68 4.50
C LEU A 48 -9.13 6.28 5.81
N GLN A 49 -8.32 6.35 6.87
CA GLN A 49 -8.70 7.01 8.12
C GLN A 49 -9.05 8.49 7.91
N ASN A 50 -8.31 9.19 7.05
CA ASN A 50 -8.62 10.59 6.75
C ASN A 50 -9.96 10.73 6.03
N ILE A 51 -10.30 9.84 5.10
CA ILE A 51 -11.63 9.81 4.47
C ILE A 51 -12.71 9.49 5.50
N LEU A 52 -12.50 8.47 6.34
CA LEU A 52 -13.47 8.04 7.36
C LEU A 52 -13.72 9.09 8.43
N LYS A 53 -12.76 9.97 8.76
CA LYS A 53 -12.98 11.11 9.67
C LYS A 53 -14.07 12.08 9.19
N PHE A 54 -14.37 12.08 7.89
CA PHE A 54 -15.46 12.87 7.31
C PHE A 54 -16.75 12.07 7.14
N SER A 55 -16.69 10.73 7.26
CA SER A 55 -17.89 9.89 7.23
C SER A 55 -18.81 10.23 8.42
N GLY A 56 -20.09 10.43 8.15
CA GLY A 56 -21.10 10.78 9.16
C GLY A 56 -21.10 12.23 9.64
N ARG A 57 -20.23 13.11 9.09
CA ARG A 57 -20.26 14.56 9.35
C ARG A 57 -21.06 15.36 8.34
N LEU A 58 -21.50 14.71 7.26
CA LEU A 58 -22.31 15.35 6.26
C LEU A 58 -23.73 15.58 6.82
N PRO A 59 -24.29 16.78 6.66
CA PRO A 59 -25.68 17.05 6.99
C PRO A 59 -26.64 16.03 6.35
N ALA A 60 -27.77 15.77 6.99
CA ALA A 60 -28.76 14.80 6.49
C ALA A 60 -29.35 15.20 5.11
N ASP A 61 -29.24 16.48 4.76
CA ASP A 61 -29.66 17.12 3.52
C ASP A 61 -28.48 17.39 2.55
N PHE A 62 -27.29 16.84 2.82
CA PHE A 62 -26.13 17.03 1.97
C PHE A 62 -26.31 16.37 0.60
N ASP A 63 -26.43 17.20 -0.44
CA ASP A 63 -26.49 16.79 -1.84
C ASP A 63 -25.10 17.00 -2.47
N ALA A 64 -24.40 15.88 -2.72
CA ALA A 64 -23.05 15.89 -3.24
C ALA A 64 -22.94 16.52 -4.63
N ASP A 65 -23.96 16.36 -5.47
CA ASP A 65 -23.95 16.85 -6.85
C ASP A 65 -24.17 18.37 -6.86
N LYS A 66 -25.12 18.86 -6.05
CA LYS A 66 -25.41 20.29 -5.92
C LYS A 66 -24.22 21.07 -5.33
N GLU A 67 -23.60 20.57 -4.26
CA GLU A 67 -22.44 21.20 -3.63
C GLU A 67 -21.22 21.26 -4.57
N LEU A 68 -21.04 20.22 -5.38
CA LEU A 68 -19.97 20.18 -6.37
C LEU A 68 -20.19 21.18 -7.51
N GLU A 69 -21.43 21.32 -7.97
CA GLU A 69 -21.82 22.29 -8.98
C GLU A 69 -21.64 23.72 -8.48
N GLU A 70 -22.13 24.03 -7.27
CA GLU A 70 -21.95 25.34 -6.64
C GLU A 70 -20.46 25.69 -6.42
N ALA A 71 -19.63 24.70 -6.05
CA ALA A 71 -18.19 24.90 -5.88
C ALA A 71 -17.48 25.16 -7.23
N ARG A 72 -17.91 24.49 -8.31
CA ARG A 72 -17.40 24.72 -9.66
C ARG A 72 -17.80 26.11 -10.17
N GLU A 73 -19.04 26.50 -10.00
CA GLU A 73 -19.54 27.83 -10.37
C GLU A 73 -18.84 28.95 -9.58
N LYS A 74 -18.66 28.80 -8.27
CA LYS A 74 -17.89 29.78 -7.46
C LYS A 74 -16.43 29.91 -7.90
N LYS A 75 -15.81 28.81 -8.33
CA LYS A 75 -14.38 28.77 -8.67
C LYS A 75 -14.09 29.14 -10.12
N TYR A 76 -14.99 28.82 -11.04
CA TYR A 76 -14.78 28.96 -12.50
C TYR A 76 -15.86 29.77 -13.21
N GLY A 77 -16.98 30.08 -12.57
CA GLY A 77 -18.09 30.84 -13.17
C GLY A 77 -17.78 32.32 -13.41
N SER A 78 -16.71 32.87 -12.81
CA SER A 78 -16.22 34.22 -13.11
C SER A 78 -15.24 34.28 -14.29
N ILE A 79 -14.97 33.15 -14.95
CA ILE A 79 -14.07 33.04 -16.12
C ILE A 79 -14.88 33.01 -17.44
N GLY A 80 -16.21 33.10 -17.35
CA GLY A 80 -17.14 33.24 -18.49
C GLY A 80 -17.49 34.68 -18.81
#